data_AF-A0A2D7F0J6-F1
#
_entry.id   AF-A0A2D7F0J6-F1
#
_cell.length_a   1.000
_cell.length_b   1.000
_cell.length_c   1.000
_cell.angle_alpha   90.00
_cell.angle_beta   90.00
_cell.angle_gamma   90.00
#
_symmetry.space_group_name_H-M   'P 1'
#
loop_
_entity.id
_entity.type
_entity.pdbx_description
1 polymer ?
#
loop_
_entity_poly.entity_id
_entity_poly.type
_entity_poly.pdbx_seq_one_letter_code
_entity_poly.pdbx_strand_id
1 'polypeptide(L)' 'MKIPWQALSKTALVGVIQEFVLREGTEYGSKDTSLDTKVEQVIEQLKAEKAGIFYDSELGTTTLQSLET' A
#
# COMPACT_ATOMS: atom_id res chain seq x y z
N MET A 1 0.90 7.00 13.16
CA MET A 1 0.75 5.76 13.95
C MET A 1 0.76 4.53 13.03
N LYS A 2 1.60 3.50 13.29
CA LYS A 2 1.51 2.23 12.51
C LYS A 2 0.26 1.46 12.93
N ILE A 3 -0.54 1.04 11.95
CA ILE A 3 -1.75 0.24 12.16
C ILE A 3 -1.66 -1.07 11.36
N PRO A 4 -2.28 -2.16 11.83
CA PRO A 4 -2.34 -3.39 11.05
C PRO A 4 -3.18 -3.16 9.78
N TRP A 5 -2.69 -3.64 8.65
CA TRP A 5 -3.37 -3.45 7.36
C TRP A 5 -4.76 -4.11 7.32
N GLN A 6 -4.98 -5.13 8.16
CA GLN A 6 -6.26 -5.81 8.35
C GLN A 6 -7.32 -4.93 9.06
N ALA A 7 -6.92 -3.81 9.68
CA ALA A 7 -7.87 -2.87 10.28
C ALA A 7 -8.53 -1.94 9.25
N LEU A 8 -7.98 -1.86 8.02
CA LEU A 8 -8.60 -1.11 6.94
C LEU A 8 -9.71 -1.91 6.26
N SER A 9 -10.74 -1.21 5.80
CA SER A 9 -11.69 -1.79 4.85
C SER A 9 -10.97 -2.15 3.55
N LYS A 10 -11.48 -3.14 2.81
CA LYS A 10 -10.90 -3.53 1.51
C LYS A 10 -10.73 -2.32 0.57
N THR A 11 -11.72 -1.43 0.53
CA THR A 11 -11.68 -0.21 -0.29
C THR A 11 -10.56 0.73 0.13
N ALA A 12 -10.41 0.98 1.44
CA ALA A 12 -9.34 1.85 1.95
C ALA A 12 -7.96 1.23 1.72
N LEU A 13 -7.81 -0.07 1.96
CA LEU A 13 -6.57 -0.81 1.71
C LEU A 13 -6.17 -0.72 0.24
N VAL A 14 -7.10 -0.98 -0.69
CA VAL A 14 -6.83 -0.86 -2.13
C VAL A 14 -6.46 0.57 -2.50
N GLY A 15 -7.16 1.58 -1.96
CA GLY A 15 -6.85 2.99 -2.21
C GLY A 15 -5.43 3.38 -1.81
N VAL A 16 -4.99 3.01 -0.60
CA VAL A 16 -3.63 3.32 -0.14
C VAL A 16 -2.56 2.54 -0.90
N ILE A 17 -2.85 1.30 -1.32
CA ILE A 17 -1.95 0.52 -2.17
C ILE A 17 -1.82 1.16 -3.56
N GLN A 18 -2.92 1.63 -4.14
CA GLN A 18 -2.89 2.33 -5.43
C GLN A 18 -2.05 3.61 -5.36
N GLU A 19 -2.26 4.43 -4.32
CA GLU A 19 -1.46 5.64 -4.13
C GLU A 19 0.03 5.32 -3.95
N PHE A 20 0.35 4.26 -3.22
CA PHE A 20 1.71 3.81 -3.01
C PHE A 20 2.40 3.38 -4.32
N VAL A 21 1.73 2.51 -5.08
CA VAL A 21 2.20 2.07 -6.40
C VAL A 21 2.37 3.24 -7.37
N LEU A 22 1.47 4.23 -7.30
CA LEU A 22 1.52 5.44 -8.12
C LEU A 22 2.72 6.33 -7.75
N ARG A 23 3.04 6.44 -6.44
CA ARG A 23 4.19 7.23 -5.95
C ARG A 23 5.54 6.58 -6.19
N GLU A 24 5.66 5.26 -6.04
CA GLU A 24 6.93 4.55 -6.28
C GLU A 24 7.31 4.49 -7.77
N GLY A 25 6.47 5.01 -8.66
CA GLY A 25 6.86 5.22 -10.06
C GLY A 25 7.11 3.93 -10.83
N THR A 26 6.53 2.80 -10.41
CA THR A 26 6.52 1.59 -11.24
C THR A 26 5.46 1.74 -12.33
N GLU A 27 5.82 2.54 -13.34
CA GLU A 27 5.15 2.78 -14.62
C GLU A 27 3.68 2.35 -14.68
N TYR A 28 2.81 3.35 -14.63
CA TYR A 28 1.46 3.23 -15.19
C TYR A 28 1.59 3.20 -16.72
N GLY A 29 2.08 2.08 -17.25
CA GLY A 29 2.35 1.96 -18.68
C GLY A 29 3.16 0.71 -19.02
N SER A 30 2.54 -0.16 -19.80
CA SER A 30 3.25 -1.05 -20.73
C SER A 30 4.02 -2.25 -20.13
N LYS A 31 3.31 -3.17 -19.47
CA LYS A 31 3.42 -4.66 -19.64
C LYS A 31 2.76 -5.41 -18.46
N ASP A 32 1.68 -6.13 -18.76
CA ASP A 32 1.24 -7.41 -18.15
C ASP A 32 1.14 -7.60 -16.63
N THR A 33 1.03 -6.55 -15.79
CA THR A 33 0.67 -6.75 -14.37
C THR A 33 -0.60 -5.99 -14.03
N SER A 34 -1.69 -6.73 -13.83
CA SER A 34 -2.98 -6.18 -13.40
C SER A 34 -2.84 -5.49 -12.05
N LEU A 35 -3.72 -4.51 -11.80
CA LEU A 35 -3.81 -3.81 -10.51
C LEU A 35 -3.93 -4.80 -9.35
N ASP A 36 -4.70 -5.87 -9.53
CA ASP A 36 -4.86 -6.97 -8.57
C ASP A 36 -3.53 -7.65 -8.22
N THR A 37 -2.67 -7.91 -9.20
CA THR A 37 -1.36 -8.53 -8.95
C THR A 37 -0.45 -7.60 -8.17
N LYS A 38 -0.47 -6.29 -8.44
CA LYS A 38 0.27 -5.32 -7.62
C LYS A 38 -0.28 -5.24 -6.20
N VAL A 39 -1.61 -5.34 -6.03
CA VAL A 39 -2.25 -5.41 -4.71
C VAL A 39 -1.77 -6.63 -3.94
N GLU A 40 -1.72 -7.80 -4.59
CA GLU A 40 -1.18 -9.01 -3.96
C GLU A 40 0.29 -8.86 -3.56
N GLN A 41 1.14 -8.29 -4.43
CA GLN A 41 2.55 -8.04 -4.11
C GLN A 41 2.72 -7.14 -2.88
N VAL A 42 1.95 -6.04 -2.81
CA VAL A 42 2.02 -5.14 -1.66
C VAL A 42 1.46 -5.79 -0.40
N ILE A 43 0.44 -6.63 -0.50
CA ILE A 43 -0.04 -7.44 0.63
C ILE A 43 1.05 -8.40 1.12
N GLU A 44 1.79 -9.05 0.22
CA GLU A 44 2.91 -9.91 0.60
C GLU A 44 4.04 -9.11 1.29
N GLN A 45 4.33 -7.88 0.83
CA GLN A 45 5.27 -6.98 1.53
C GLN A 45 4.77 -6.59 2.93
N LEU A 46 3.47 -6.31 3.08
CA LEU A 46 2.85 -6.01 4.37
C LEU A 46 2.92 -7.22 5.33
N LYS A 47 2.75 -8.44 4.81
CA LYS A 47 2.92 -9.69 5.59
C LYS A 47 4.38 -9.94 5.96
N ALA A 48 5.31 -9.63 5.06
CA ALA A 48 6.75 -9.78 5.27
C ALA A 48 7.37 -8.65 6.10
N GLU A 49 6.56 -7.73 6.65
CA GLU A 49 6.99 -6.53 7.37
C GLU A 49 7.92 -5.60 6.59
N LYS A 50 7.95 -5.75 5.26
CA LYS A 50 8.69 -4.91 4.31
C LYS A 50 7.96 -3.61 3.98
N ALA A 51 6.66 -3.56 4.28
CA ALA A 51 5.85 -2.36 4.18
C ALA A 51 4.97 -2.21 5.42
N GLY A 52 4.54 -0.98 5.70
CA GLY A 52 3.66 -0.67 6.82
C GLY A 52 2.61 0.37 6.46
N ILE A 53 1.43 0.24 7.09
CA ILE A 53 0.38 1.25 6.99
C ILE A 53 0.48 2.20 8.18
N PHE A 54 0.47 3.48 7.87
CA PHE A 54 0.55 4.57 8.84
C PHE A 54 -0.70 5.43 8.73
N TYR A 55 -1.42 5.53 9.85
CA TYR A 55 -2.51 6.46 10.02
C TYR A 55 -2.02 7.74 10.68
N ASP A 56 -2.38 8.88 10.08
CA ASP A 56 -2.16 10.20 10.62
C ASP A 56 -3.47 10.71 11.24
N SER A 57 -3.50 10.83 12.56
CA SER A 57 -4.70 11.25 13.29
C SER A 57 -4.97 12.75 13.19
N GLU A 58 -3.96 13.55 12.85
CA GLU A 58 -4.11 15.00 12.73
C GLU A 58 -4.72 15.37 11.37
N LEU A 59 -4.30 14.68 10.32
CA LEU A 59 -4.80 14.86 8.96
C LEU A 59 -5.99 13.94 8.63
N GLY A 60 -6.22 12.89 9.43
CA GLY A 60 -7.23 11.87 9.15
C GLY A 60 -6.90 11.04 7.90
N THR A 61 -5.63 10.94 7.53
CA THR A 61 -5.18 10.27 6.30
C THR A 61 -4.48 8.97 6.62
N THR A 62 -4.55 8.01 5.68
CA THR A 62 -3.84 6.73 5.78
C THR A 62 -2.86 6.64 4.62
N THR A 63 -1.62 6.31 4.92
CA THR A 63 -0.55 6.19 3.93
C THR A 63 0.17 4.86 4.08
N LEU A 64 0.58 4.25 2.98
CA LEU A 64 1.45 3.08 2.97
C LEU A 64 2.89 3.53 2.72
N GLN A 65 3.83 3.00 3.48
CA GLN A 65 5.26 3.28 3.34
C GLN A 65 6.05 1.96 3.33
N SER A 66 7.07 1.88 2.48
CA SER A 66 8.08 0.82 2.51
C SER A 66 8.94 0.97 3.77
N LEU A 67 9.27 -0.17 4.38
CA LEU A 67 10.12 -0.29 5.57
C LEU A 67 11.48 -0.92 5.22
N GLU A 68 11.70 -1.28 3.95
CA GLU A 68 12.98 -1.79 3.45
C GLU A 68 14.05 -0.69 3.62
N THR A 69 15.10 -0.98 4.39
CA THR A 69 16.24 -0.10 4.68
C THR A 69 17.33 -0.26 3.63
#